data_AF-A0A7S7VY99-F1
#
_entry.id   AF-A0A7S7VY99-F1
#
_cell.length_a   1.000
_cell.length_b   1.000
_cell.length_c   1.000
_cell.angle_alpha   90.00
_cell.angle_beta   90.00
_cell.angle_gamma   90.00
#
_symmetry.space_group_name_H-M   'P 1'
#
loop_
_entity.id
_entity.type
_entity.pdbx_description
1 polymer ?
#
loop_
_entity_poly.entity_id
_entity_poly.type
_entity_poly.pdbx_seq_one_letter_code
_entity_poly.pdbx_strand_id
1 'polypeptide(L)'
;MANVIQFRSKRCDAEAPKGPCGSKKYVGAAALCASAGDALGLLTSQLELAIQHARIIEPRIHDPEMRRLFSDRIELTQRLLEVAHLKILLLQFGAPPDDSRRPAFPGK
;
A
#
# COMPACT_ATOMS: atom_id res chain seq x y z
N MET A 1 -26.39 -28.91 -1.91
CA MET A 1 -26.41 -28.70 -0.45
C MET A 1 -25.41 -27.59 -0.14
N ALA A 2 -25.87 -26.38 0.18
CA ALA A 2 -25.03 -25.22 0.44
C ALA A 2 -25.09 -24.88 1.93
N ASN A 3 -23.94 -24.98 2.62
CA ASN A 3 -23.82 -24.57 4.02
C ASN A 3 -23.57 -23.06 4.07
N VAL A 4 -24.57 -22.30 4.50
CA VAL A 4 -24.45 -20.88 4.84
C VAL A 4 -24.11 -20.79 6.32
N ILE A 5 -22.89 -20.38 6.65
CA ILE A 5 -22.49 -20.10 8.04
C ILE A 5 -23.09 -18.74 8.42
N GLN A 6 -24.13 -18.77 9.25
CA GLN A 6 -24.80 -17.58 9.76
C GLN A 6 -24.09 -17.10 11.04
N PHE A 7 -23.23 -16.09 10.94
CA PHE A 7 -22.62 -15.46 12.11
C PHE A 7 -23.61 -14.55 12.83
N ARG A 8 -24.19 -15.03 13.94
CA ARG A 8 -24.91 -14.18 14.90
C ARG A 8 -23.91 -13.39 15.73
N SER A 9 -23.72 -12.12 15.39
CA SER A 9 -23.06 -11.15 16.27
C SER A 9 -24.05 -10.71 17.35
N LYS A 10 -23.82 -11.15 18.60
CA LYS A 10 -24.53 -10.63 19.78
C LYS A 10 -24.15 -9.15 19.93
N ARG A 11 -25.12 -8.24 19.75
CA ARG A 11 -24.98 -6.86 20.23
C ARG A 11 -25.14 -6.90 21.74
N CYS A 12 -24.07 -6.57 22.46
CA CYS A 12 -24.20 -6.11 23.84
C CYS A 12 -24.60 -4.64 23.79
N ASP A 13 -25.84 -4.36 24.16
CA ASP A 13 -26.29 -3.03 24.54
C ASP A 13 -25.62 -2.68 25.88
N ALA A 14 -24.78 -1.66 25.86
CA ALA A 14 -24.34 -0.94 27.04
C ALA A 14 -24.29 0.55 26.68
N GLU A 15 -25.10 1.33 27.40
CA GLU A 15 -25.32 2.76 27.21
C GLU A 15 -24.06 3.64 27.41
N ALA A 16 -24.09 4.76 26.68
CA ALA A 16 -23.47 6.07 26.93
C ALA A 16 -21.94 6.25 26.69
N PRO A 17 -21.43 7.48 26.42
CA PRO A 17 -22.07 8.76 26.08
C PRO A 17 -21.64 9.31 24.69
N LYS A 18 -22.38 10.31 24.18
CA LYS A 18 -22.04 11.08 22.97
C LYS A 18 -20.68 11.80 23.14
N GLY A 19 -19.62 11.21 22.59
CA GLY A 19 -18.31 11.85 22.37
C GLY A 19 -18.13 12.25 20.89
N PRO A 20 -17.30 13.27 20.59
CA PRO A 20 -17.29 13.92 19.28
C PRO A 20 -16.84 12.95 18.19
N CYS A 21 -17.72 12.82 17.18
CA CYS A 21 -17.61 11.95 16.03
C CYS A 21 -16.55 12.44 15.02
N GLY A 22 -15.29 12.57 15.48
CA GLY A 22 -14.12 12.88 14.64
C GLY A 22 -13.20 11.68 14.44
N SER A 23 -13.13 10.76 15.39
CA SER A 23 -12.10 9.70 15.48
C SER A 23 -12.27 8.51 14.54
N LYS A 24 -13.49 8.20 14.08
CA LYS A 24 -13.73 7.06 13.17
C LYS A 24 -13.11 7.23 11.78
N LYS A 25 -12.98 8.46 11.29
CA LYS A 25 -12.44 8.73 9.93
C LYS A 25 -10.92 8.55 9.86
N TYR A 26 -10.19 8.93 10.91
CA TYR A 26 -8.73 8.83 10.97
C TYR A 26 -8.25 7.39 11.15
N VAL A 27 -8.97 6.57 11.93
CA VAL A 27 -8.66 5.13 12.09
C VAL A 27 -8.85 4.37 10.77
N GLY A 28 -9.87 4.73 9.99
CA GLY A 28 -10.09 4.16 8.66
C GLY A 28 -8.98 4.50 7.67
N ALA A 29 -8.53 5.76 7.65
CA ALA A 29 -7.44 6.20 6.78
C ALA A 29 -6.11 5.51 7.11
N ALA A 30 -5.76 5.38 8.40
CA ALA A 30 -4.54 4.70 8.83
C ALA A 30 -4.55 3.21 8.47
N ALA A 31 -5.68 2.52 8.68
CA ALA A 31 -5.82 1.10 8.30
C ALA A 31 -5.73 0.89 6.78
N LEU A 32 -6.30 1.80 5.98
CA LEU A 32 -6.17 1.78 4.52
C LEU A 32 -4.73 2.02 4.06
N CYS A 33 -4.01 2.97 4.67
CA CYS A 33 -2.60 3.22 4.36
C CYS A 33 -1.72 2.02 4.72
N ALA A 34 -1.97 1.36 5.86
CA ALA A 34 -1.27 0.14 6.24
C ALA A 34 -1.52 -0.99 5.23
N SER A 35 -2.78 -1.25 4.87
CA SER A 35 -3.14 -2.26 3.87
C SER A 35 -2.56 -1.95 2.49
N ALA A 36 -2.55 -0.67 2.07
CA ALA A 36 -1.91 -0.24 0.83
C ALA A 36 -0.39 -0.43 0.87
N GLY A 37 0.24 -0.18 2.01
CA GLY A 37 1.66 -0.45 2.26
C GLY A 37 1.99 -1.94 2.13
N ASP A 38 1.20 -2.80 2.76
CA ASP A 38 1.38 -4.26 2.69
C ASP A 38 1.23 -4.77 1.25
N ALA A 39 0.20 -4.31 0.53
CA ALA A 39 -0.02 -4.69 -0.87
C ALA A 39 1.12 -4.21 -1.79
N LEU A 40 1.61 -2.98 -1.59
CA LEU A 40 2.78 -2.47 -2.29
C LEU A 40 4.05 -3.27 -1.96
N GLY A 41 4.24 -3.66 -0.71
CA GLY A 41 5.35 -4.51 -0.29
C GLY A 41 5.34 -5.86 -1.01
N LEU A 42 4.18 -6.53 -1.06
CA LEU A 42 4.05 -7.78 -1.81
C LEU A 42 4.34 -7.60 -3.31
N LEU A 43 3.80 -6.54 -3.93
CA LEU A 43 4.06 -6.24 -5.34
C LEU A 43 5.56 -6.00 -5.60
N THR A 44 6.23 -5.31 -4.70
CA THR A 44 7.66 -5.01 -4.76
C THR A 44 8.48 -6.30 -4.78
N SER A 45 8.25 -7.21 -3.84
CA SER A 45 8.96 -8.50 -3.80
C SER A 45 8.68 -9.37 -5.04
N GLN A 46 7.47 -9.30 -5.60
CA GLN A 46 7.15 -10.01 -6.85
C GLN A 46 7.89 -9.41 -8.05
N LEU A 47 8.01 -8.08 -8.13
CA LEU A 47 8.76 -7.40 -9.19
C LEU A 47 10.27 -7.72 -9.11
N GLU A 48 10.85 -7.75 -7.91
CA GLU A 48 12.24 -8.16 -7.71
C GLU A 48 12.50 -9.57 -8.25
N LEU A 49 11.64 -10.52 -7.89
CA LEU A 49 11.74 -11.90 -8.36
C LEU A 49 11.56 -11.99 -9.88
N ALA A 50 10.59 -11.27 -10.43
CA ALA A 50 10.35 -11.22 -11.88
C ALA A 50 11.57 -10.68 -12.63
N ILE A 51 12.23 -9.63 -12.13
CA ILE A 51 13.45 -9.06 -12.70
C ILE A 51 14.59 -10.08 -12.66
N GLN A 52 14.78 -10.78 -11.53
CA GLN A 52 15.80 -11.81 -11.40
C GLN A 52 15.59 -12.95 -12.42
N HIS A 53 14.36 -13.47 -12.51
CA HIS A 53 14.03 -14.50 -13.51
C HIS A 53 14.21 -13.99 -14.94
N ALA A 54 13.81 -12.76 -15.23
CA ALA A 54 13.98 -12.17 -16.55
C ALA A 54 15.46 -12.09 -16.95
N ARG A 55 16.35 -11.64 -16.06
CA ARG A 55 17.80 -11.61 -16.33
C ARG A 55 18.42 -12.98 -16.60
N ILE A 56 17.86 -14.05 -16.02
CA ILE A 56 18.29 -15.43 -16.31
C ILE A 56 17.83 -15.87 -17.72
N ILE A 57 16.67 -15.38 -18.17
CA ILE A 57 16.06 -15.71 -19.46
C ILE A 57 16.67 -14.91 -20.61
N GLU A 58 16.95 -13.63 -20.39
CA GLU A 58 17.49 -12.68 -21.39
C GLU A 58 18.62 -13.25 -22.29
N PRO A 59 19.69 -13.86 -21.76
CA PRO A 59 20.78 -14.39 -22.59
C PRO A 59 20.36 -15.57 -23.48
N ARG A 60 19.23 -16.22 -23.19
CA ARG A 60 18.69 -17.35 -23.96
C ARG A 60 17.86 -16.91 -25.17
N ILE A 61 17.56 -15.61 -25.29
CA ILE A 61 16.82 -15.07 -26.44
C ILE A 61 17.80 -14.91 -27.60
N HIS A 62 17.67 -15.72 -28.65
CA HIS A 62 18.62 -15.73 -29.77
C HIS A 62 18.46 -14.52 -30.71
N ASP A 63 17.22 -14.04 -30.88
CA ASP A 63 16.96 -12.87 -31.72
C ASP A 63 17.45 -11.59 -31.01
N PRO A 64 18.34 -10.80 -31.64
CA PRO A 64 18.95 -9.65 -31.00
C PRO A 64 17.98 -8.48 -30.78
N GLU A 65 17.00 -8.27 -31.66
CA GLU A 65 15.98 -7.24 -31.46
C GLU A 65 15.04 -7.60 -30.32
N MET A 66 14.59 -8.84 -30.27
CA MET A 66 13.75 -9.35 -29.17
C MET A 66 14.48 -9.32 -27.85
N ARG A 67 15.78 -9.67 -27.84
CA ARG A 67 16.61 -9.57 -26.62
C ARG A 67 16.70 -8.12 -26.14
N ARG A 68 16.91 -7.17 -27.06
CA ARG A 68 16.96 -5.75 -26.73
C ARG A 68 15.63 -5.25 -26.15
N LEU A 69 14.51 -5.53 -26.82
CA LEU A 69 13.17 -5.18 -26.33
C LEU A 69 12.89 -5.78 -24.95
N PHE A 70 13.35 -7.01 -24.72
CA PHE A 70 13.24 -7.66 -23.42
C PHE A 70 14.09 -6.97 -22.35
N SER A 71 15.33 -6.60 -22.68
CA SER A 71 16.22 -5.84 -21.80
C SER A 71 15.62 -4.48 -21.40
N ASP A 72 15.09 -3.74 -22.38
CA ASP A 72 14.43 -2.46 -22.14
C ASP A 72 13.22 -2.62 -21.19
N ARG A 73 12.51 -3.75 -21.30
CA ARG A 73 11.39 -4.07 -20.40
C ARG A 73 11.85 -4.39 -18.98
N ILE A 74 12.97 -5.10 -18.82
CA ILE A 74 13.59 -5.34 -17.50
C ILE A 74 13.95 -4.00 -16.87
N GLU A 75 14.58 -3.09 -17.62
CA GLU A 75 14.97 -1.78 -17.13
C GLU A 75 13.76 -0.94 -16.69
N LEU A 76 12.70 -0.90 -17.50
CA LEU A 76 11.45 -0.23 -17.13
C LEU A 76 10.87 -0.81 -15.84
N THR A 77 10.88 -2.13 -15.69
CA THR A 77 10.38 -2.82 -14.50
C THR A 77 11.22 -2.48 -13.26
N GLN A 78 12.54 -2.36 -13.41
CA GLN A 78 13.45 -1.91 -12.36
C GLN A 78 13.12 -0.47 -11.90
N ARG A 79 12.87 0.45 -12.84
CA ARG A 79 12.46 1.83 -12.50
C ARG A 79 11.11 1.87 -11.77
N LEU A 80 10.16 1.02 -12.16
CA LEU A 80 8.88 0.89 -11.45
C LEU A 80 9.06 0.35 -10.03
N LEU A 81 9.96 -0.60 -9.83
CA LEU A 81 10.31 -1.14 -8.52
C LEU A 81 10.91 -0.04 -7.62
N GLU A 82 11.80 0.81 -8.14
CA GLU A 82 12.33 1.96 -7.40
C GLU A 82 11.22 2.94 -6.97
N VAL A 83 10.27 3.23 -7.86
CA VAL A 83 9.10 4.07 -7.52
C VAL A 83 8.24 3.40 -6.45
N ALA A 84 8.05 2.07 -6.50
CA ALA A 84 7.29 1.34 -5.48
C ALA A 84 7.97 1.44 -4.11
N HIS A 85 9.29 1.27 -4.04
CA HIS A 85 10.08 1.47 -2.82
C HIS A 85 9.91 2.89 -2.25
N LEU A 86 10.01 3.91 -3.09
CA LEU A 86 9.80 5.31 -2.66
C LEU A 86 8.38 5.53 -2.13
N LYS A 87 7.37 4.93 -2.76
CA LYS A 87 5.98 5.02 -2.27
C LYS A 87 5.79 4.32 -0.92
N ILE A 88 6.44 3.19 -0.69
CA ILE A 88 6.43 2.51 0.61
C ILE A 88 7.05 3.41 1.68
N LEU A 89 8.20 4.04 1.39
CA LEU A 89 8.83 5.00 2.29
C LEU A 89 7.92 6.20 2.58
N LEU A 90 7.23 6.73 1.56
CA LEU A 90 6.26 7.81 1.76
C LEU A 90 5.07 7.39 2.63
N LEU A 91 4.59 6.15 2.52
CA LEU A 91 3.54 5.65 3.40
C LEU A 91 4.02 5.46 4.85
N GLN A 92 5.28 5.07 5.04
CA GLN A 92 5.88 4.86 6.36
C GLN A 92 6.25 6.18 7.07
N PHE A 93 6.76 7.15 6.31
CA PHE A 93 7.38 8.37 6.88
C PHE A 93 6.71 9.67 6.45
N GLY A 94 5.80 9.64 5.47
CA GLY A 94 5.24 10.83 4.81
C GLY A 94 3.85 11.26 5.29
N ALA A 95 3.36 10.78 6.44
CA ALA A 95 2.13 11.35 7.02
C ALA A 95 2.38 12.84 7.38
N PRO A 96 1.64 13.80 6.80
CA PRO A 96 1.77 15.19 7.20
C PRO A 96 1.37 15.32 8.68
N PRO A 97 2.07 16.16 9.47
CA PRO A 97 1.60 16.50 10.81
C PRO A 97 0.21 17.10 10.69
N ASP A 98 -0.68 16.55 11.50
CA ASP A 98 -2.07 16.95 11.69
C ASP A 98 -2.17 18.49 11.79
N ASP A 99 -2.68 19.15 10.74
CA ASP A 99 -2.92 20.60 10.67
C ASP A 99 -4.06 21.05 11.63
N SER A 100 -4.50 20.15 12.51
CA SER A 100 -5.56 20.35 13.49
C SER A 100 -5.11 21.09 14.75
N ARG A 101 -3.82 21.43 14.89
CA ARG A 101 -3.31 22.23 16.03
C ARG A 101 -2.91 23.64 15.59
N ARG A 102 -3.84 24.40 14.99
CA ARG A 102 -3.75 25.87 15.08
C ARG A 102 -3.93 26.26 16.55
N PRO A 103 -2.95 26.88 17.22
CA PRO A 103 -3.19 27.48 18.52
C PRO A 103 -4.21 28.61 18.32
N ALA A 104 -5.36 28.51 18.99
CA ALA A 104 -6.26 29.63 19.14
C ALA A 104 -5.52 30.71 19.93
N PHE A 105 -5.08 31.76 19.25
CA PHE A 105 -4.61 32.97 19.92
C PHE A 105 -5.78 33.53 20.74
N PRO A 106 -5.63 33.71 22.06
CA PRO A 106 -6.65 34.41 22.83
C PRO A 106 -6.61 35.88 22.40
N GLY A 107 -7.67 36.31 21.73
CA GLY A 107 -7.88 37.72 21.40
C GLY A 107 -8.30 38.50 22.63
N LYS A 108 -7.50 39.53 22.93
CA LYS A 108 -7.72 40.67 23.84
C LYS A 108 -7.72 40.40 25.34
#